data_AF-U4V8V7-F1
#
_entry.id   AF-U4V8V7-F1
#
_cell.length_a   1.000
_cell.length_b   1.000
_cell.length_c   1.000
_cell.angle_alpha   90.00
_cell.angle_beta   90.00
_cell.angle_gamma   90.00
#
_symmetry.space_group_name_H-M   'P 1'
#
loop_
_entity.id
_entity.type
_entity.pdbx_description
1 polymer ?
#
loop_
_entity_poly.entity_id
_entity_poly.type
_entity_poly.pdbx_seq_one_letter_code
_entity_poly.pdbx_strand_id
1 'polypeptide(L)'
;MKSNWSQADFDRIVGVYERAGVNRDVAIRTYTTRLLGSEPKLVLHGGGNTSVKTTLIDHDGSEVSVLCVKGSGWDMGRIEPAGLPALHLEPLKAMVNYETLSDDDMVMLQRRLLLDPAAPNPSVEAILHAILPFKHVDHTHANAIVALTNQPRGRRDHSGTIPGDDYRALCHAGLRSFEGVSEGIFRKARCTRHDLAEARYFHLVGGPA
;
A
#
# COMPACT_ATOMS: atom_id res chain seq x y z
N MET A 1 -18.70 11.38 0.63
CA MET A 1 -18.04 11.27 -0.69
C MET A 1 -18.88 10.30 -1.53
N LYS A 2 -19.07 10.53 -2.83
CA LYS A 2 -19.79 9.56 -3.69
C LYS A 2 -18.78 8.61 -4.31
N SER A 3 -19.15 7.33 -4.46
CA SER A 3 -18.31 6.36 -5.16
C SER A 3 -18.32 6.66 -6.66
N ASN A 4 -17.13 6.65 -7.28
CA ASN A 4 -16.97 6.78 -8.74
C ASN A 4 -16.90 5.40 -9.44
N TRP A 5 -17.28 4.32 -8.74
CA TRP A 5 -17.34 2.98 -9.31
C TRP A 5 -18.32 2.92 -10.50
N SER A 6 -17.90 2.27 -11.58
CA SER A 6 -18.70 2.01 -12.78
C SER A 6 -18.54 0.55 -13.17
N GLN A 7 -19.62 -0.23 -13.06
CA GLN A 7 -19.59 -1.66 -13.39
C GLN A 7 -19.21 -1.88 -14.87
N ALA A 8 -19.74 -1.06 -15.77
CA ALA A 8 -19.43 -1.13 -17.19
C ALA A 8 -17.94 -0.86 -17.48
N ASP A 9 -17.33 0.12 -16.80
CA ASP A 9 -15.90 0.39 -16.96
C ASP A 9 -15.04 -0.69 -16.33
N PHE A 10 -15.45 -1.22 -15.17
CA PHE A 10 -14.78 -2.34 -14.53
C PHE A 10 -14.72 -3.54 -15.47
N ASP A 11 -15.87 -3.99 -15.99
CA ASP A 11 -15.95 -5.16 -16.87
C ASP A 11 -15.13 -4.96 -18.14
N ARG A 12 -15.18 -3.74 -18.72
CA ARG A 12 -14.41 -3.38 -19.90
C ARG A 12 -12.90 -3.39 -19.64
N ILE A 13 -12.44 -2.68 -18.62
CA ILE A 13 -11.00 -2.50 -18.32
C ILE A 13 -10.39 -3.82 -17.86
N VAL A 14 -11.00 -4.48 -16.88
CA VAL A 14 -10.50 -5.76 -16.36
C VAL A 14 -10.49 -6.81 -17.47
N GLY A 15 -11.56 -6.90 -18.26
CA GLY A 15 -11.63 -7.84 -19.38
C GLY A 15 -10.57 -7.61 -20.47
N VAL A 16 -10.16 -6.36 -20.71
CA VAL A 16 -9.04 -6.06 -21.63
C VAL A 16 -7.72 -6.62 -21.10
N TYR A 17 -7.43 -6.42 -19.81
CA TYR A 17 -6.18 -6.91 -19.20
C TYR A 17 -6.15 -8.44 -19.10
N GLU A 18 -7.25 -9.08 -18.73
CA GLU A 18 -7.33 -10.54 -18.67
C GLU A 18 -7.08 -11.18 -20.04
N ARG A 19 -7.64 -10.61 -21.12
CA ARG A 19 -7.36 -11.07 -22.49
C ARG A 19 -5.89 -10.86 -22.91
N ALA A 20 -5.22 -9.89 -22.30
CA ALA A 20 -3.78 -9.66 -22.49
C ALA A 20 -2.90 -10.55 -21.58
N GLY A 21 -3.48 -11.48 -20.82
CA GLY A 21 -2.77 -12.39 -19.94
C GLY A 21 -2.39 -11.81 -18.58
N VAL A 22 -2.90 -10.62 -18.22
CA VAL A 22 -2.68 -10.05 -16.89
C VAL A 22 -3.51 -10.80 -15.86
N ASN A 23 -2.90 -11.11 -14.71
CA ASN A 23 -3.59 -11.71 -13.57
C ASN A 23 -4.82 -10.86 -13.16
N ARG A 24 -5.95 -11.52 -12.91
CA ARG A 24 -7.23 -10.87 -12.59
C ARG A 24 -7.13 -9.92 -11.39
N ASP A 25 -6.44 -10.30 -10.32
CA ASP A 25 -6.30 -9.45 -9.14
C ASP A 25 -5.50 -8.18 -9.45
N VAL A 26 -4.45 -8.29 -10.28
CA VAL A 26 -3.65 -7.13 -10.74
C VAL A 26 -4.49 -6.22 -11.64
N ALA A 27 -5.31 -6.80 -12.54
CA ALA A 27 -6.22 -6.03 -13.38
C ALA A 27 -7.27 -5.26 -12.56
N ILE A 28 -7.90 -5.93 -11.58
CA ILE A 28 -8.84 -5.30 -10.64
C ILE A 28 -8.14 -4.19 -9.85
N ARG A 29 -6.95 -4.46 -9.30
CA ARG A 29 -6.18 -3.49 -8.53
C ARG A 29 -5.81 -2.27 -9.36
N THR A 30 -5.44 -2.46 -10.63
CA THR A 30 -5.16 -1.35 -11.56
C THR A 30 -6.38 -0.44 -11.70
N TYR A 31 -7.57 -1.01 -11.90
CA TYR A 31 -8.81 -0.24 -11.98
C TYR A 31 -9.12 0.52 -10.68
N THR A 32 -9.07 -0.15 -9.52
CA THR A 32 -9.40 0.49 -8.24
C THR A 32 -8.36 1.56 -7.84
N THR A 33 -7.09 1.37 -8.19
CA THR A 33 -6.05 2.39 -8.00
C THR A 33 -6.31 3.64 -8.85
N ARG A 34 -6.80 3.47 -10.09
CA ARG A 34 -7.23 4.62 -10.92
C ARG A 34 -8.41 5.35 -10.32
N LEU A 35 -9.40 4.65 -9.77
CA LEU A 35 -10.51 5.29 -9.07
C LEU A 35 -10.00 6.17 -7.92
N LEU A 36 -9.08 5.66 -7.09
CA LEU A 36 -8.47 6.43 -6.01
C LEU A 36 -7.65 7.62 -6.51
N GLY A 37 -6.80 7.41 -7.52
CA GLY A 37 -5.97 8.47 -8.08
C GLY A 37 -6.75 9.53 -8.85
N SER A 38 -7.97 9.22 -9.32
CA SER A 38 -8.85 10.16 -9.99
C SER A 38 -9.58 11.13 -9.05
N GLU A 39 -9.51 10.91 -7.73
CA GLU A 39 -10.12 11.79 -6.72
C GLU A 39 -9.04 12.65 -6.03
N PRO A 40 -8.92 13.94 -6.38
CA PRO A 40 -7.90 14.83 -5.82
C PRO A 40 -7.99 15.01 -4.30
N LYS A 41 -9.15 14.73 -3.68
CA LYS A 41 -9.30 14.77 -2.22
C LYS A 41 -8.66 13.58 -1.51
N LEU A 42 -8.49 12.45 -2.22
CA LEU A 42 -7.91 11.22 -1.69
C LEU A 42 -6.41 11.13 -1.93
N VAL A 43 -5.93 11.67 -3.04
CA VAL A 43 -4.51 11.61 -3.43
C VAL A 43 -3.99 13.02 -3.74
N LEU A 44 -3.15 13.54 -2.85
CA LEU A 44 -2.35 14.74 -3.11
C LEU A 44 -1.19 14.41 -4.05
N HIS A 45 -0.95 15.27 -5.04
CA HIS A 45 0.14 15.26 -6.03
C HIS A 45 1.19 14.14 -5.86
N GLY A 46 0.98 13.01 -6.54
CA GLY A 46 1.94 11.90 -6.64
C GLY A 46 2.12 11.04 -5.38
N GLY A 47 1.40 11.32 -4.29
CA GLY A 47 1.39 10.56 -3.04
C GLY A 47 0.49 9.33 -3.07
N GLY A 48 0.52 8.55 -1.99
CA GLY A 48 -0.25 7.31 -1.85
C GLY A 48 0.29 6.12 -2.66
N ASN A 49 -0.13 4.92 -2.25
CA ASN A 49 0.17 3.67 -2.91
C ASN A 49 -0.93 2.64 -2.60
N THR A 50 -0.92 1.58 -3.37
CA THR A 50 -1.93 0.53 -3.30
C THR A 50 -1.25 -0.79 -3.55
N SER A 51 -1.79 -1.86 -2.99
CA SER A 51 -1.31 -3.21 -3.27
C SER A 51 -2.42 -4.24 -3.33
N VAL A 52 -2.06 -5.37 -3.93
CA VAL A 52 -2.83 -6.61 -3.88
C VAL A 52 -1.90 -7.80 -3.63
N LYS A 53 -2.30 -8.70 -2.73
CA LYS A 53 -1.66 -10.01 -2.53
C LYS A 53 -2.34 -11.03 -3.44
N THR A 54 -1.56 -11.76 -4.22
CA THR A 54 -2.07 -12.77 -5.16
C THR A 54 -1.01 -13.85 -5.43
N THR A 55 -1.34 -14.80 -6.29
CA THR A 55 -0.41 -15.82 -6.80
C THR A 55 -0.10 -15.53 -8.26
N LEU A 56 1.17 -15.53 -8.63
CA LEU A 56 1.64 -15.44 -10.01
C LEU A 56 2.46 -16.69 -10.39
N ILE A 57 2.61 -16.91 -11.68
CA ILE A 57 3.49 -17.95 -12.23
C ILE A 57 4.86 -17.31 -12.50
N ASP A 58 5.92 -17.89 -11.94
CA ASP A 58 7.30 -17.48 -12.20
C ASP A 58 7.82 -18.08 -13.52
N HIS A 59 8.99 -17.65 -13.99
CA HIS A 59 9.61 -18.09 -15.24
C HIS A 59 9.89 -19.60 -15.30
N ASP A 60 10.07 -20.25 -14.15
CA ASP A 60 10.24 -21.69 -14.04
C ASP A 60 8.91 -22.47 -14.03
N GLY A 61 7.77 -21.77 -14.09
CA GLY A 61 6.43 -22.33 -14.05
C GLY A 61 5.87 -22.54 -12.64
N SER A 62 6.61 -22.18 -11.58
CA SER A 62 6.15 -22.32 -10.20
C SER A 62 5.10 -21.28 -9.82
N GLU A 63 4.18 -21.65 -8.94
CA GLU A 63 3.24 -20.73 -8.32
C GLU A 63 3.89 -20.02 -7.13
N VAL A 64 3.91 -18.69 -7.18
CA VAL A 64 4.56 -17.84 -6.18
C VAL A 64 3.55 -16.87 -5.57
N SER A 65 3.48 -16.86 -4.24
CA SER A 65 2.74 -15.86 -3.48
C SER A 65 3.48 -14.52 -3.52
N VAL A 66 2.81 -13.48 -4.01
CA VAL A 66 3.41 -12.16 -4.24
C VAL A 66 2.58 -11.02 -3.66
N LEU A 67 3.27 -9.91 -3.40
CA LEU A 67 2.68 -8.60 -3.24
C LEU A 67 2.89 -7.79 -4.52
N CYS A 68 1.81 -7.44 -5.22
CA CYS A 68 1.86 -6.46 -6.31
C CYS A 68 1.56 -5.08 -5.71
N VAL A 69 2.52 -4.16 -5.73
CA VAL A 69 2.44 -2.85 -5.05
C VAL A 69 2.84 -1.72 -5.98
N LYS A 70 2.26 -0.53 -5.81
CA LYS A 70 2.59 0.64 -6.65
C LYS A 70 4.10 0.87 -6.75
N GLY A 71 4.59 0.95 -7.98
CA GLY A 71 5.96 1.34 -8.29
C GLY A 71 6.16 2.85 -8.18
N SER A 72 7.42 3.26 -7.98
CA SER A 72 7.84 4.65 -8.05
C SER A 72 7.66 5.20 -9.48
N GLY A 73 7.40 6.50 -9.60
CA GLY A 73 7.20 7.18 -10.91
C GLY A 73 5.81 6.99 -11.54
N TRP A 74 4.98 6.07 -11.04
CA TRP A 74 3.63 5.85 -11.57
C TRP A 74 2.58 6.76 -10.90
N ASP A 75 1.80 7.46 -11.72
CA ASP A 75 0.61 8.20 -11.30
C ASP A 75 -0.55 7.23 -11.06
N MET A 76 -1.20 7.29 -9.89
CA MET A 76 -2.30 6.37 -9.54
C MET A 76 -3.50 6.49 -10.49
N GLY A 77 -3.83 7.70 -10.94
CA GLY A 77 -4.96 7.96 -11.85
C GLY A 77 -4.75 7.41 -13.26
N ARG A 78 -3.49 7.12 -13.63
CA ARG A 78 -3.09 6.62 -14.96
C ARG A 78 -2.29 5.33 -14.92
N ILE A 79 -2.21 4.67 -13.76
CA ILE A 79 -1.36 3.48 -13.58
C ILE A 79 -1.78 2.35 -14.51
N GLU A 80 -0.83 1.62 -15.07
CA GLU A 80 -1.04 0.39 -15.84
C GLU A 80 -0.58 -0.83 -15.00
N PRO A 81 -0.88 -2.08 -15.39
CA PRO A 81 -0.43 -3.26 -14.63
C PRO A 81 1.09 -3.29 -14.37
N ALA A 82 1.90 -2.80 -15.30
CA ALA A 82 3.35 -2.66 -15.15
C ALA A 82 3.78 -1.70 -14.02
N GLY A 83 2.87 -0.84 -13.56
CA GLY A 83 3.06 0.03 -12.40
C GLY A 83 2.83 -0.66 -11.06
N LEU A 84 2.48 -1.96 -11.05
CA LEU A 84 2.32 -2.77 -9.86
C LEU A 84 3.36 -3.91 -9.83
N PRO A 85 4.67 -3.60 -9.69
CA PRO A 85 5.71 -4.63 -9.54
C PRO A 85 5.36 -5.66 -8.48
N ALA A 86 5.63 -6.94 -8.78
CA ALA A 86 5.38 -8.07 -7.91
C ALA A 86 6.64 -8.41 -7.10
N LEU A 87 6.50 -8.55 -5.78
CA LEU A 87 7.56 -9.01 -4.88
C LEU A 87 7.19 -10.33 -4.23
N HIS A 88 8.16 -11.22 -3.99
CA HIS A 88 7.95 -12.43 -3.18
C HIS A 88 7.41 -12.06 -1.78
N LEU A 89 6.21 -12.55 -1.45
CA LEU A 89 5.47 -12.09 -0.27
C LEU A 89 6.11 -12.51 1.05
N GLU A 90 6.48 -13.79 1.19
CA GLU A 90 6.99 -14.31 2.47
C GLU A 90 8.35 -13.73 2.86
N PRO A 91 9.34 -13.65 1.94
CA PRO A 91 10.59 -12.93 2.21
C PRO A 91 10.35 -11.46 2.57
N LEU A 92 9.42 -10.77 1.90
CA LEU A 92 9.09 -9.38 2.18
C LEU A 92 8.50 -9.20 3.58
N LYS A 93 7.61 -10.11 4.02
CA LYS A 93 7.10 -10.14 5.40
C LYS A 93 8.21 -10.37 6.41
N ALA A 94 9.17 -11.24 6.09
CA ALA A 94 10.29 -11.57 6.98
C ALA A 94 11.19 -10.36 7.27
N MET A 95 11.20 -9.35 6.40
CA MET A 95 11.97 -8.11 6.60
C MET A 95 11.58 -7.35 7.88
N VAL A 96 10.39 -7.58 8.45
CA VAL A 96 10.02 -6.98 9.74
C VAL A 96 10.89 -7.47 10.89
N ASN A 97 11.57 -8.61 10.74
CA ASN A 97 12.38 -9.23 11.78
C ASN A 97 13.79 -8.67 11.88
N TYR A 98 14.22 -7.80 10.96
CA TYR A 98 15.50 -7.10 11.10
C TYR A 98 15.44 -6.18 12.35
N GLU A 99 16.46 -6.25 13.20
CA GLU A 99 16.60 -5.34 14.33
C GLU A 99 16.77 -3.90 13.85
N THR A 100 17.63 -3.71 12.85
CA THR A 100 17.87 -2.44 12.17
C THR A 100 17.86 -2.66 10.66
N LEU A 101 17.36 -1.67 9.92
CA LEU A 101 17.36 -1.70 8.47
C LEU A 101 17.49 -0.27 7.96
N SER A 102 18.59 0.07 7.29
CA SER A 102 18.72 1.40 6.70
C SER A 102 17.76 1.59 5.52
N ASP A 103 17.48 2.84 5.14
CA ASP A 103 16.61 3.12 3.98
C ASP A 103 17.21 2.54 2.68
N ASP A 104 18.53 2.62 2.53
CA ASP A 104 19.27 2.08 1.38
C ASP A 104 19.20 0.55 1.35
N ASP A 105 19.43 -0.11 2.49
CA ASP A 105 19.31 -1.56 2.60
C ASP A 105 17.87 -2.02 2.35
N MET A 106 16.88 -1.28 2.85
CA MET A 106 15.47 -1.58 2.63
C MET A 106 15.13 -1.55 1.13
N VAL A 107 15.51 -0.49 0.42
CA VAL A 107 15.27 -0.36 -1.02
C VAL A 107 15.99 -1.47 -1.79
N MET A 108 17.24 -1.74 -1.43
CA MET A 108 18.04 -2.79 -2.06
C MET A 108 17.42 -4.18 -1.84
N LEU A 109 17.03 -4.52 -0.62
CA LEU A 109 16.39 -5.80 -0.30
C LEU A 109 15.03 -5.93 -0.99
N GLN A 110 14.19 -4.89 -0.98
CA GLN A 110 12.91 -4.92 -1.71
C GLN A 110 13.11 -5.13 -3.21
N ARG A 111 14.10 -4.50 -3.84
CA ARG A 111 14.46 -4.75 -5.25
C ARG A 111 14.88 -6.20 -5.49
N ARG A 112 15.63 -6.82 -4.57
CA ARG A 112 16.03 -8.23 -4.70
C ARG A 112 14.86 -9.20 -4.67
N LEU A 113 13.73 -8.78 -4.10
CA LEU A 113 12.52 -9.61 -4.01
C LEU A 113 11.58 -9.46 -5.21
N LEU A 114 11.92 -8.63 -6.21
CA LEU A 114 11.12 -8.50 -7.42
C LEU A 114 11.11 -9.80 -8.21
N LEU A 115 9.92 -10.21 -8.67
CA LEU A 115 9.76 -11.33 -9.59
C LEU A 115 10.35 -10.99 -10.97
N ASP A 116 10.15 -9.75 -11.43
CA ASP A 116 10.80 -9.18 -12.62
C ASP A 116 11.84 -8.13 -12.19
N PRO A 117 13.15 -8.39 -12.32
CA PRO A 117 14.21 -7.44 -11.96
C PRO A 117 14.20 -6.14 -12.77
N ALA A 118 13.57 -6.13 -13.95
CA ALA A 118 13.42 -4.96 -14.81
C ALA A 118 12.23 -4.07 -14.42
N ALA A 119 11.36 -4.55 -13.52
CA ALA A 119 10.21 -3.80 -13.06
C ALA A 119 10.61 -2.53 -12.29
N PRO A 120 9.72 -1.52 -12.20
CA PRO A 120 9.97 -0.31 -11.43
C PRO A 120 10.30 -0.61 -9.96
N ASN A 121 11.01 0.31 -9.31
CA ASN A 121 11.22 0.22 -7.87
C ASN A 121 9.87 0.19 -7.14
N PRO A 122 9.63 -0.77 -6.25
CA PRO A 122 8.41 -0.80 -5.46
C PRO A 122 8.37 0.35 -4.47
N SER A 123 7.19 0.66 -3.95
CA SER A 123 7.06 1.65 -2.89
C SER A 123 7.86 1.24 -1.65
N VAL A 124 8.57 2.18 -1.04
CA VAL A 124 9.30 1.98 0.22
C VAL A 124 8.42 1.43 1.35
N GLU A 125 7.11 1.69 1.30
CA GLU A 125 6.11 1.20 2.27
C GLU A 125 5.66 -0.25 2.01
N ALA A 126 6.26 -0.98 1.04
CA ALA A 126 5.86 -2.34 0.67
C ALA A 126 5.83 -3.33 1.85
N ILE A 127 6.75 -3.19 2.82
CA ILE A 127 6.79 -4.04 4.02
C ILE A 127 5.47 -3.91 4.81
N LEU A 128 4.96 -2.69 4.98
CA LEU A 128 3.67 -2.45 5.64
C LEU A 128 2.54 -3.16 4.89
N HIS A 129 2.47 -2.98 3.58
CA HIS A 129 1.48 -3.64 2.74
C HIS A 129 1.55 -5.16 2.84
N ALA A 130 2.74 -5.73 3.03
CA ALA A 130 2.94 -7.18 3.15
C ALA A 130 2.45 -7.75 4.48
N ILE A 131 2.69 -7.06 5.60
CA ILE A 131 2.37 -7.57 6.94
C ILE A 131 0.88 -7.42 7.31
N LEU A 132 0.15 -6.50 6.66
CA LEU A 132 -1.28 -6.34 6.90
C LEU A 132 -2.06 -7.58 6.40
N PRO A 133 -2.96 -8.18 7.21
CA PRO A 133 -3.61 -9.45 6.88
C PRO A 133 -4.76 -9.32 5.86
N PHE A 134 -4.66 -8.38 4.92
CA PHE A 134 -5.69 -8.10 3.92
C PHE A 134 -5.17 -8.31 2.51
N LYS A 135 -6.04 -8.85 1.63
CA LYS A 135 -5.71 -9.08 0.22
C LYS A 135 -5.41 -7.77 -0.50
N HIS A 136 -6.24 -6.75 -0.30
CA HIS A 136 -6.06 -5.43 -0.89
C HIS A 136 -5.73 -4.43 0.22
N VAL A 137 -4.75 -3.55 -0.03
CA VAL A 137 -4.39 -2.48 0.90
C VAL A 137 -4.31 -1.18 0.11
N ASP A 138 -5.08 -0.20 0.56
CA ASP A 138 -5.05 1.17 0.08
C ASP A 138 -4.36 2.05 1.10
N HIS A 139 -3.42 2.86 0.64
CA HIS A 139 -2.78 3.89 1.46
C HIS A 139 -2.81 5.20 0.68
N THR A 140 -3.58 6.16 1.16
CA THR A 140 -3.75 7.46 0.51
C THR A 140 -3.35 8.59 1.45
N HIS A 141 -2.93 9.71 0.86
CA HIS A 141 -2.62 10.95 1.57
C HIS A 141 -3.83 11.88 1.53
N ALA A 142 -4.97 11.40 2.01
CA ALA A 142 -6.22 12.14 1.92
C ALA A 142 -6.14 13.46 2.70
N ASN A 143 -6.38 14.58 2.00
CA ASN A 143 -6.28 15.94 2.55
C ASN A 143 -7.02 16.11 3.87
N ALA A 144 -8.24 15.60 3.95
CA ALA A 144 -9.07 15.71 5.14
C ALA A 144 -8.48 14.94 6.34
N ILE A 145 -7.90 13.75 6.09
CA ILE A 145 -7.29 12.94 7.15
C ILE A 145 -5.96 13.53 7.59
N VAL A 146 -5.11 14.00 6.66
CA VAL A 146 -3.87 14.71 6.99
C VAL A 146 -4.19 15.99 7.78
N ALA A 147 -5.17 16.78 7.36
CA ALA A 147 -5.56 18.02 8.06
C ALA A 147 -6.13 17.77 9.46
N LEU A 148 -6.87 16.67 9.67
CA LEU A 148 -7.39 16.26 10.98
C LEU A 148 -6.30 15.73 11.90
N THR A 149 -5.35 14.96 11.36
CA THR A 149 -4.31 14.30 12.16
C THR A 149 -3.11 15.21 12.45
N ASN A 150 -2.86 16.21 11.60
CA ASN A 150 -1.80 17.21 11.77
C ASN A 150 -2.21 18.40 12.66
N GLN A 151 -3.12 18.17 13.61
CA GLN A 151 -3.49 19.14 14.64
C GLN A 151 -2.65 18.91 15.91
N PRO A 152 -2.35 19.94 16.72
CA PRO A 152 -1.57 19.82 17.97
C PRO A 152 -2.11 18.78 18.97
N ARG A 153 -3.39 18.37 18.83
CA ARG A 153 -4.07 17.34 19.63
C ARG A 153 -4.79 16.27 18.80
N GLY A 154 -4.48 16.11 17.51
CA GLY A 154 -5.24 15.24 16.60
C GLY A 154 -5.42 13.79 17.07
N ARG A 155 -4.50 13.27 17.90
CA ARG A 155 -4.61 11.95 18.55
C ARG A 155 -5.67 11.86 19.65
N ARG A 156 -5.88 12.91 20.45
CA ARG A 156 -6.87 12.90 21.55
C ARG A 156 -8.27 13.16 21.03
N ASP A 157 -8.42 14.09 20.10
CA ASP A 157 -9.74 14.63 19.73
C ASP A 157 -10.51 13.76 18.72
N HIS A 158 -9.85 12.79 18.05
CA HIS A 158 -10.47 11.99 16.98
C HIS A 158 -10.31 10.46 17.16
N SER A 159 -9.83 10.00 18.32
CA SER A 159 -9.61 8.58 18.62
C SER A 159 -10.88 7.71 18.69
N GLY A 160 -12.07 8.30 18.59
CA GLY A 160 -13.35 7.57 18.66
C GLY A 160 -14.46 8.06 17.73
N THR A 161 -14.22 9.03 16.84
CA THR A 161 -15.30 9.62 16.01
C THR A 161 -14.76 10.12 14.67
N ILE A 162 -14.38 9.20 13.79
CA ILE A 162 -14.45 9.43 12.33
C ILE A 162 -15.71 8.68 11.86
N PRO A 163 -16.77 9.37 11.39
CA PRO A 163 -18.01 8.69 11.01
C PRO A 163 -17.84 7.78 9.78
N GLY A 164 -18.30 6.53 9.90
CA GLY A 164 -18.22 5.46 8.91
C GLY A 164 -17.43 4.26 9.46
N ASP A 165 -17.75 3.04 9.02
CA ASP A 165 -17.29 1.76 9.58
C ASP A 165 -15.80 1.73 10.03
N ASP A 166 -15.56 1.41 11.31
CA ASP A 166 -14.28 1.13 12.00
C ASP A 166 -13.01 1.65 11.31
N TYR A 167 -12.80 2.97 11.35
CA TYR A 167 -11.53 3.60 10.98
C TYR A 167 -10.57 3.63 12.19
N ARG A 168 -9.37 3.07 12.05
CA ARG A 168 -8.25 3.29 12.98
C ARG A 168 -7.15 4.10 12.30
N ALA A 169 -6.92 5.32 12.77
CA ALA A 169 -5.88 6.20 12.26
C ALA A 169 -4.51 5.79 12.82
N LEU A 170 -3.56 5.46 11.94
CA LEU A 170 -2.15 5.29 12.29
C LEU A 170 -1.38 6.60 12.00
N CYS A 171 -1.31 7.52 12.96
CA CYS A 171 -0.44 8.68 12.79
C CYS A 171 1.02 8.24 12.79
N HIS A 172 1.69 8.31 11.63
CA HIS A 172 3.13 8.11 11.51
C HIS A 172 3.74 9.30 10.81
N ALA A 173 4.70 9.98 11.44
CA ALA A 173 5.52 10.97 10.74
C ALA A 173 6.46 10.28 9.76
N GLY A 174 6.81 10.92 8.64
CA GLY A 174 7.46 10.27 7.49
C GLY A 174 8.60 9.32 7.88
N LEU A 175 8.74 8.22 7.14
CA LEU A 175 9.82 7.25 7.25
C LEU A 175 11.17 7.91 6.94
N ARG A 176 11.68 8.69 7.89
CA ARG A 176 13.08 9.09 7.99
C ARG A 176 13.58 8.31 9.20
N SER A 177 14.46 7.34 8.99
CA SER A 177 15.08 6.45 9.99
C SER A 177 14.26 5.22 10.46
N PHE A 178 14.54 4.07 9.84
CA PHE A 178 14.23 2.72 10.32
C PHE A 178 15.29 2.18 11.29
N GLU A 179 15.54 2.89 12.40
CA GLU A 179 16.09 2.25 13.60
C GLU A 179 14.95 1.48 14.30
N GLY A 180 15.07 0.15 14.40
CA GLY A 180 14.09 -0.71 15.10
C GLY A 180 12.87 -1.08 14.26
N VAL A 181 12.95 -2.06 13.36
CA VAL A 181 11.82 -2.40 12.45
C VAL A 181 10.74 -3.23 13.14
N SER A 182 11.11 -4.22 13.97
CA SER A 182 10.14 -5.17 14.55
C SER A 182 9.34 -4.59 15.72
N GLU A 183 10.00 -3.85 16.63
CA GLU A 183 9.31 -3.12 17.69
C GLU A 183 8.88 -1.72 17.24
N GLY A 184 9.60 -1.06 16.34
CA GLY A 184 9.33 0.32 15.94
C GLY A 184 8.19 0.46 14.95
N ILE A 185 7.93 -0.49 14.04
CA ILE A 185 6.69 -0.45 13.22
C ILE A 185 5.45 -0.54 14.13
N PHE A 186 5.50 -1.33 15.21
CA PHE A 186 4.38 -1.49 16.15
C PHE A 186 4.34 -0.42 17.27
N ARG A 187 5.50 0.05 17.79
CA ARG A 187 5.62 1.13 18.78
C ARG A 187 5.44 2.51 18.19
N LYS A 188 6.00 2.81 17.00
CA LYS A 188 5.81 4.11 16.33
C LYS A 188 4.37 4.23 15.80
N ALA A 189 3.76 3.13 15.34
CA ALA A 189 2.32 3.06 15.04
C ALA A 189 1.42 2.98 16.29
N ARG A 190 1.99 2.68 17.47
CA ARG A 190 1.25 2.39 18.72
C ARG A 190 0.07 1.43 18.50
N CYS A 191 0.30 0.35 17.76
CA CYS A 191 -0.67 -0.71 17.46
C CYS A 191 -0.10 -2.08 17.86
N THR A 192 -0.92 -2.94 18.45
CA THR A 192 -0.58 -4.33 18.74
C THR A 192 -0.86 -5.23 17.52
N ARG A 193 -0.32 -6.46 17.49
CA ARG A 193 -0.68 -7.46 16.47
C ARG A 193 -2.20 -7.75 16.42
N HIS A 194 -2.88 -7.60 17.55
CA HIS A 194 -4.34 -7.74 17.65
C HIS A 194 -5.05 -6.56 16.96
N ASP A 195 -4.52 -5.34 17.10
CA ASP A 195 -5.08 -4.14 16.47
C ASP A 195 -4.98 -4.15 14.93
N LEU A 196 -4.01 -4.87 14.36
CA LEU A 196 -3.88 -5.03 12.90
C LEU A 196 -4.82 -6.09 12.31
N ALA A 197 -5.31 -7.02 13.12
CA ALA A 197 -6.19 -8.09 12.67
C ALA A 197 -7.63 -7.59 12.40
N GLU A 198 -8.03 -6.50 13.03
CA GLU A 198 -9.40 -5.95 12.93
C GLU A 198 -9.54 -4.72 12.02
N ALA A 199 -8.42 -4.09 11.64
CA ALA A 199 -8.44 -2.81 10.93
C ALA A 199 -8.68 -2.97 9.41
N ARG A 200 -9.83 -2.49 8.92
CA ARG A 200 -10.21 -2.60 7.49
C ARG A 200 -9.52 -1.59 6.56
N TYR A 201 -8.97 -0.49 7.08
CA TYR A 201 -8.27 0.56 6.34
C TYR A 201 -7.12 1.17 7.16
N PHE A 202 -6.01 1.55 6.51
CA PHE A 202 -4.85 2.18 7.14
C PHE A 202 -4.46 3.49 6.44
N HIS A 203 -4.28 4.56 7.22
CA HIS A 203 -3.68 5.81 6.76
C HIS A 203 -2.44 6.12 7.60
N LEU A 204 -1.29 6.37 6.95
CA LEU A 204 -0.07 6.92 7.56
C LEU A 204 0.02 8.41 7.24
N VAL A 205 0.54 9.23 8.16
CA VAL A 205 0.29 10.68 8.18
C VAL A 205 1.43 11.59 7.79
N GLY A 206 2.72 11.27 7.70
CA GLY A 206 3.75 12.26 7.31
C GLY A 206 3.72 13.61 8.07
N GLY A 207 4.32 13.67 9.27
CA GLY A 207 4.47 14.91 10.04
C GLY A 207 5.45 15.87 9.37
N PRO A 208 5.35 17.18 9.66
CA PRO A 208 6.28 18.17 9.13
C PRO A 208 7.71 17.94 9.63
N ALA A 209 8.67 18.38 8.81
CA ALA A 209 10.12 18.27 9.01
C ALA A 209 10.62 18.95 10.30
#